data_AF-A0A069D3U5-F1
#
_entry.id   AF-A0A069D3U5-F1
#
_cell.length_a   1.000
_cell.length_b   1.000
_cell.length_c   1.000
_cell.angle_alpha   90.00
_cell.angle_beta   90.00
_cell.angle_gamma   90.00
#
_symmetry.space_group_name_H-M   'P 1'
#
loop_
_entity.id
_entity.type
_entity.pdbx_description
1 polymer ?
#
loop_
_entity_poly.entity_id
_entity_poly.type
_entity_poly.pdbx_seq_one_letter_code
_entity_poly.pdbx_strand_id
1 'polypeptide(L)'
;MVYLGTFEFDKGTNDYGMVVLSNESKEKGIVCADAVRFGGGMGNIVRGGSTSGLPRYLEGARYSAQWYGMPYDVYGGRKGSNDYIDDINTRANAVNYLSGGSVYNPTEKGLGVPLEMTLALHSDAGFDKEDDIIGSLAICTTNFNDEKLNAGTNRLASRDLADIMLSQLQNDISSTFNLPWSRRQLWDRNYSETRLPAVPSTIVELLSHQNFADMRLGHDPNFKFTVGRALYKSVLRFLSTQHNKDFIVQPLPVDHFSIRFGKKKNTVELNWNAVNDPLEPTAKPREYIVYTRVGRGGFDNGITVNATTYTAKIEPGLVYSFKVAAVNHGGESFPSEILSAYKARKERGRVLIINGFDRLSAPAIVNNEQQAGFDMEEDPGVAYLSDISICGVQTGFDRTKGGKEGKGCLGYSTGELEGIQIAGNTFDYPFIHGKAIQAAGSFSFVSCSDESVESGEVPLDAYDVVDLILGLEKENTSGIQAGQTYYKTFSSAMQRALTSYSLYGGNIFVSGAYIGSDMSSSQGNREFTEKILKYGYQASLQENRSGNISGLGKTISIPRLPNERSYAVTKPDCLVPLAPAFSVFSYLPGNQSAGVAFKGDYRTFVMGFPFESIESEDDRASIMASILKFFSDK
;
A
#
# COMPACT_ATOMS: atom_id res chain seq x y z
N MET A 1 2.65 -3.03 -22.30
CA MET A 1 3.82 -2.63 -21.48
C MET A 1 3.72 -3.36 -20.16
N VAL A 2 4.80 -4.00 -19.72
CA VAL A 2 4.88 -4.63 -18.39
C VAL A 2 5.46 -3.59 -17.42
N TYR A 3 4.81 -3.37 -16.29
CA TYR A 3 5.36 -2.53 -15.23
C TYR A 3 6.37 -3.34 -14.43
N LEU A 4 7.63 -2.91 -14.45
CA LEU A 4 8.74 -3.63 -13.79
C LEU A 4 8.99 -3.17 -12.35
N GLY A 5 8.35 -2.06 -11.92
CA GLY A 5 8.53 -1.48 -10.59
C GLY A 5 8.94 -0.01 -10.64
N THR A 6 9.14 0.55 -9.44
CA THR A 6 9.71 1.88 -9.22
C THR A 6 11.16 1.71 -8.82
N PHE A 7 12.06 2.44 -9.48
CA PHE A 7 13.49 2.43 -9.21
C PHE A 7 13.95 3.84 -8.88
N GLU A 8 14.75 3.97 -7.83
CA GLU A 8 15.33 5.24 -7.44
C GLU A 8 16.71 5.41 -8.07
N PHE A 9 17.00 6.63 -8.53
CA PHE A 9 18.28 7.01 -9.09
C PHE A 9 18.86 8.17 -8.30
N ASP A 10 20.17 8.12 -8.04
CA ASP A 10 20.88 9.25 -7.46
C ASP A 10 20.72 10.50 -8.34
N LYS A 11 20.53 11.66 -7.70
CA LYS A 11 20.43 12.94 -8.40
C LYS A 11 21.70 13.21 -9.21
N GLY A 12 21.53 13.55 -10.49
CA GLY A 12 22.61 13.94 -11.39
C GLY A 12 22.79 12.94 -12.53
N THR A 13 23.97 12.95 -13.14
CA THR A 13 24.36 12.00 -14.18
C THR A 13 25.44 11.09 -13.63
N ASN A 14 25.15 9.79 -13.58
CA ASN A 14 26.11 8.78 -13.15
C ASN A 14 25.93 7.51 -13.97
N ASP A 15 27.00 6.72 -14.11
CA ASP A 15 27.01 5.49 -14.93
C ASP A 15 26.07 4.39 -14.39
N TYR A 16 25.62 4.49 -13.13
CA TYR A 16 24.70 3.56 -12.49
C TYR A 16 23.22 3.98 -12.66
N GLY A 17 22.96 5.18 -13.15
CA GLY A 17 21.63 5.74 -13.43
C GLY A 17 21.05 5.21 -14.73
N MET A 18 21.13 3.91 -14.96
CA MET A 18 20.79 3.26 -16.22
C MET A 18 19.88 2.06 -16.04
N VAL A 19 19.17 1.70 -17.11
CA VAL A 19 18.48 0.41 -17.23
C VAL A 19 19.27 -0.44 -18.21
N VAL A 20 19.67 -1.63 -17.77
CA VAL A 20 20.34 -2.62 -18.59
C VAL A 20 19.34 -3.73 -18.91
N LEU A 21 19.06 -3.93 -20.19
CA LEU A 21 18.34 -5.10 -20.67
C LEU A 21 19.36 -6.19 -20.98
N SER A 22 19.27 -7.31 -20.27
CA SER A 22 20.08 -8.50 -20.52
C SER A 22 19.19 -9.65 -20.97
N ASN A 23 19.62 -10.37 -21.99
CA ASN A 23 19.05 -11.65 -22.38
C ASN A 23 19.92 -12.83 -21.92
N GLU A 24 20.85 -12.59 -21.00
CA GLU A 24 21.67 -13.63 -20.40
C GLU A 24 20.79 -14.61 -19.64
N SER A 25 20.71 -15.85 -20.15
CA SER A 25 19.88 -16.90 -19.58
C SER A 25 20.59 -18.24 -19.70
N LYS A 26 20.32 -19.13 -18.73
CA LYS A 26 20.70 -20.55 -18.81
C LYS A 26 19.79 -21.33 -19.76
N GLU A 27 18.66 -20.73 -20.16
CA GLU A 27 17.68 -21.32 -21.06
C GLU A 27 17.77 -20.77 -22.49
N LYS A 28 17.43 -21.61 -23.46
CA LYS A 28 17.35 -21.20 -24.87
C LYS A 28 16.00 -20.54 -25.11
N GLY A 29 16.01 -19.29 -25.58
CA GLY A 29 14.80 -18.54 -25.91
C GLY A 29 15.10 -17.23 -26.62
N ILE A 30 14.05 -16.45 -26.89
CA ILE A 30 14.15 -15.11 -27.45
C ILE A 30 13.58 -14.14 -26.41
N VAL A 31 14.37 -13.14 -26.02
CA VAL A 31 13.92 -12.00 -25.22
C VAL A 31 13.83 -10.81 -26.16
N CYS A 32 12.63 -10.28 -26.35
CA CYS A 32 12.40 -9.06 -27.12
C CYS A 32 11.98 -7.93 -26.19
N ALA A 33 12.66 -6.79 -26.29
CA ALA A 33 12.27 -5.56 -25.63
C ALA A 33 12.31 -4.44 -26.68
N ASP A 34 11.16 -3.84 -26.95
CA ASP A 34 11.02 -2.79 -27.96
C ASP A 34 11.37 -1.41 -27.38
N ALA A 35 10.86 -1.11 -26.18
CA ALA A 35 11.15 0.14 -25.49
C ALA A 35 11.11 -0.03 -23.97
N VAL A 36 11.93 0.75 -23.28
CA VAL A 36 11.85 0.98 -21.84
C VAL A 36 11.25 2.36 -21.60
N ARG A 37 10.17 2.42 -20.83
CA ARG A 37 9.51 3.69 -20.48
C ARG A 37 9.78 4.04 -19.02
N PHE A 38 10.30 5.24 -18.79
CA PHE A 38 10.39 5.84 -17.46
C PHE A 38 9.16 6.72 -17.20
N GLY A 39 8.32 6.31 -16.24
CA GLY A 39 7.11 7.04 -15.85
C GLY A 39 6.06 7.21 -16.97
N GLY A 40 4.99 7.94 -16.68
CA GLY A 40 3.95 8.33 -17.65
C GLY A 40 3.93 9.83 -17.99
N GLY A 41 4.46 10.66 -17.07
CA GLY A 41 4.46 12.11 -17.16
C GLY A 41 3.06 12.72 -17.19
N MET A 42 3.02 14.00 -17.54
CA MET A 42 1.77 14.76 -17.71
C MET A 42 1.21 14.59 -19.13
N GLY A 43 -0.10 14.78 -19.25
CA GLY A 43 -0.78 14.89 -20.53
C GLY A 43 -0.22 16.03 -21.37
N ASN A 44 0.22 15.71 -22.59
CA ASN A 44 0.93 16.64 -23.48
C ASN A 44 0.28 16.78 -24.86
N ILE A 45 -0.90 16.19 -25.07
CA ILE A 45 -1.63 16.27 -26.33
C ILE A 45 -2.63 17.43 -26.22
N VAL A 46 -2.50 18.40 -27.11
CA VAL A 46 -3.39 19.57 -27.17
C VAL A 46 -4.68 19.22 -27.92
N ARG A 47 -5.82 19.41 -27.28
CA ARG A 47 -7.16 19.37 -27.91
C ARG A 47 -8.01 20.50 -27.34
N GLY A 48 -8.79 21.17 -28.19
CA GLY A 48 -9.58 22.33 -27.75
C GLY A 48 -8.76 23.54 -27.29
N GLY A 49 -7.45 23.59 -27.62
CA GLY A 49 -6.57 24.72 -27.32
C GLY A 49 -5.66 24.57 -26.10
N SER A 50 -5.81 23.50 -25.30
CA SER A 50 -4.96 23.21 -24.14
C SER A 50 -4.64 21.72 -24.01
N THR A 51 -3.66 21.40 -23.16
CA THR A 51 -3.47 20.05 -22.61
C THR A 51 -4.49 19.80 -21.49
N SER A 52 -4.61 18.56 -21.03
CA SER A 52 -5.47 18.19 -19.88
C SER A 52 -5.00 18.81 -18.56
N GLY A 53 -3.69 19.01 -18.39
CA GLY A 53 -3.11 19.45 -17.12
C GLY A 53 -3.04 18.34 -16.05
N LEU A 54 -3.42 17.11 -16.41
CA LEU A 54 -3.45 15.95 -15.52
C LEU A 54 -2.32 14.96 -15.84
N PRO A 55 -1.95 14.07 -14.91
CA PRO A 55 -1.12 12.92 -15.22
C PRO A 55 -1.69 12.10 -16.38
N ARG A 56 -0.83 11.59 -17.25
CA ARG A 56 -1.25 10.87 -18.47
C ARG A 56 -2.14 9.65 -18.17
N TYR A 57 -1.97 9.02 -17.02
CA TYR A 57 -2.78 7.86 -16.63
C TYR A 57 -4.25 8.19 -16.34
N LEU A 58 -4.60 9.48 -16.19
CA LEU A 58 -5.97 9.98 -16.07
C LEU A 58 -6.57 10.41 -17.41
N GLU A 59 -5.79 10.43 -18.50
CA GLU A 59 -6.31 10.78 -19.82
C GLU A 59 -7.03 9.59 -20.46
N GLY A 60 -8.06 9.89 -21.27
CA GLY A 60 -8.77 8.87 -22.05
C GLY A 60 -7.83 8.02 -22.91
N ALA A 61 -8.24 6.77 -23.18
CA ALA A 61 -7.51 5.81 -24.01
C ALA A 61 -7.07 6.40 -25.35
N ARG A 62 -7.85 7.31 -25.94
CA ARG A 62 -7.51 8.02 -27.17
C ARG A 62 -6.17 8.76 -27.10
N TYR A 63 -5.94 9.49 -26.02
CA TYR A 63 -4.71 10.26 -25.81
C TYR A 63 -3.52 9.33 -25.64
N SER A 64 -3.70 8.27 -24.87
CA SER A 64 -2.69 7.23 -24.69
C SER A 64 -2.33 6.56 -26.02
N ALA A 65 -3.30 6.14 -26.84
CA ALA A 65 -3.04 5.51 -28.13
C ALA A 65 -2.31 6.43 -29.12
N GLN A 66 -2.70 7.71 -29.19
CA GLN A 66 -1.99 8.69 -29.99
C GLN A 66 -0.53 8.85 -29.52
N TRP A 67 -0.30 8.91 -28.21
CA TRP A 67 1.04 9.02 -27.65
C TRP A 67 1.90 7.77 -27.89
N TYR A 68 1.30 6.58 -27.83
CA TYR A 68 1.95 5.32 -28.20
C TYR A 68 2.27 5.21 -29.70
N GLY A 69 1.90 6.21 -30.52
CA GLY A 69 2.16 6.21 -31.95
C GLY A 69 1.22 5.30 -32.75
N MET A 70 0.05 4.98 -32.21
CA MET A 70 -0.95 4.19 -32.95
C MET A 70 -1.40 4.95 -34.21
N PRO A 71 -1.74 4.25 -35.30
CA PRO A 71 -2.33 4.88 -36.48
C PRO A 71 -3.59 5.70 -36.17
N TYR A 72 -3.83 6.76 -36.96
CA TYR A 72 -4.93 7.70 -36.70
C TYR A 72 -6.31 7.04 -36.68
N ASP A 73 -6.55 6.04 -37.53
CA ASP A 73 -7.79 5.28 -37.60
C ASP A 73 -8.07 4.43 -36.34
N VAL A 74 -7.03 4.04 -35.59
CA VAL A 74 -7.16 3.30 -34.33
C VAL A 74 -7.83 4.18 -33.26
N TYR A 75 -7.40 5.44 -33.13
CA TYR A 75 -7.83 6.34 -32.07
C TYR A 75 -8.73 7.50 -32.55
N GLY A 76 -9.02 7.58 -33.84
CA GLY A 76 -9.66 8.73 -34.50
C GLY A 76 -10.69 8.32 -35.54
N GLY A 77 -11.39 7.21 -35.35
CA GLY A 77 -12.38 6.68 -36.30
C GLY A 77 -13.53 7.65 -36.64
N ARG A 78 -13.83 8.61 -35.76
CA ARG A 78 -14.78 9.72 -35.97
C ARG A 78 -14.11 11.02 -36.38
N LYS A 79 -12.82 10.98 -36.71
CA LYS A 79 -12.03 12.13 -37.17
C LYS A 79 -12.07 13.33 -36.20
N GLY A 80 -12.25 13.07 -34.90
CA GLY A 80 -12.41 14.12 -33.88
C GLY A 80 -13.75 14.84 -33.89
N SER A 81 -14.76 14.34 -34.62
CA SER A 81 -16.12 14.88 -34.53
C SER A 81 -16.88 14.39 -33.29
N ASN A 82 -16.39 13.33 -32.62
CA ASN A 82 -16.95 12.80 -31.40
C ASN A 82 -15.85 12.12 -30.56
N ASP A 83 -15.32 12.85 -29.60
CA ASP A 83 -14.19 12.40 -28.76
C ASP A 83 -14.57 11.23 -27.86
N TYR A 84 -15.80 11.17 -27.36
CA TYR A 84 -16.27 10.08 -26.51
C TYR A 84 -16.35 8.74 -27.26
N ILE A 85 -16.93 8.75 -28.46
CA ILE A 85 -16.99 7.56 -29.31
C ILE A 85 -15.58 7.14 -29.75
N ASP A 86 -14.70 8.10 -30.09
CA ASP A 86 -13.31 7.78 -30.41
C ASP A 86 -12.62 7.11 -29.21
N ASP A 87 -12.81 7.61 -27.99
CA ASP A 87 -12.19 7.05 -26.78
C ASP A 87 -12.61 5.60 -26.49
N ILE A 88 -13.92 5.33 -26.42
CA ILE A 88 -14.44 4.00 -26.08
C ILE A 88 -13.92 2.93 -27.04
N ASN A 89 -13.90 3.23 -28.34
CA ASN A 89 -13.47 2.28 -29.35
C ASN A 89 -11.95 2.12 -29.40
N THR A 90 -11.18 3.12 -28.96
CA THR A 90 -9.71 3.10 -29.04
C THR A 90 -9.12 1.88 -28.35
N ARG A 91 -9.65 1.48 -27.18
CA ARG A 91 -9.13 0.32 -26.40
C ARG A 91 -9.16 -0.96 -27.23
N ALA A 92 -10.30 -1.29 -27.81
CA ALA A 92 -10.48 -2.49 -28.63
C ALA A 92 -9.70 -2.39 -29.95
N ASN A 93 -9.75 -1.23 -30.63
CA ASN A 93 -9.02 -1.02 -31.88
C ASN A 93 -7.51 -1.15 -31.69
N ALA A 94 -6.97 -0.65 -30.58
CA ALA A 94 -5.54 -0.76 -30.28
C ALA A 94 -5.13 -2.23 -30.07
N VAL A 95 -5.93 -3.02 -29.35
CA VAL A 95 -5.70 -4.46 -29.20
C VAL A 95 -5.74 -5.17 -30.56
N ASN A 96 -6.74 -4.86 -31.39
CA ASN A 96 -6.87 -5.46 -32.72
C ASN A 96 -5.69 -5.10 -33.63
N TYR A 97 -5.26 -3.83 -33.64
CA TYR A 97 -4.08 -3.41 -34.39
C TYR A 97 -2.78 -4.05 -33.90
N LEU A 98 -2.59 -4.16 -32.58
CA LEU A 98 -1.44 -4.86 -32.01
C LEU A 98 -1.44 -6.34 -32.40
N SER A 99 -2.61 -6.98 -32.33
CA SER A 99 -2.75 -8.42 -32.54
C SER A 99 -2.90 -8.86 -33.99
N GLY A 100 -3.29 -7.98 -34.91
CA GLY A 100 -3.54 -8.32 -36.31
C GLY A 100 -2.32 -8.99 -36.95
N GLY A 101 -2.53 -10.12 -37.61
CA GLY A 101 -1.50 -10.98 -38.19
C GLY A 101 -0.91 -12.00 -37.22
N SER A 102 -1.31 -12.01 -35.95
CA SER A 102 -0.89 -13.02 -34.97
C SER A 102 -1.73 -14.31 -35.07
N VAL A 103 -1.33 -15.34 -34.32
CA VAL A 103 -2.06 -16.60 -34.23
C VAL A 103 -3.47 -16.47 -33.60
N TYR A 104 -3.72 -15.40 -32.83
CA TYR A 104 -5.01 -15.13 -32.18
C TYR A 104 -5.87 -14.11 -32.93
N ASN A 105 -5.29 -13.40 -33.91
CA ASN A 105 -6.01 -12.51 -34.81
C ASN A 105 -5.41 -12.59 -36.24
N PRO A 106 -5.57 -13.73 -36.94
CA PRO A 106 -4.91 -13.97 -38.23
C PRO A 106 -5.58 -13.24 -39.40
N THR A 107 -6.80 -12.75 -39.23
CA THR A 107 -7.61 -12.17 -40.31
C THR A 107 -7.39 -10.67 -40.50
N GLU A 108 -7.11 -9.93 -39.43
CA GLU A 108 -6.81 -8.50 -39.48
C GLU A 108 -5.33 -8.24 -39.72
N LYS A 109 -5.00 -7.05 -40.25
CA LYS A 109 -3.61 -6.59 -40.39
C LYS A 109 -3.19 -5.83 -39.14
N GLY A 110 -1.95 -6.02 -38.71
CA GLY A 110 -1.45 -5.43 -37.48
C GLY A 110 0.04 -5.71 -37.23
N LEU A 111 0.46 -5.59 -35.97
CA LEU A 111 1.85 -5.80 -35.54
C LEU A 111 2.18 -7.26 -35.16
N GLY A 112 1.22 -8.19 -35.29
CA GLY A 112 1.46 -9.61 -35.06
C GLY A 112 1.70 -10.02 -33.61
N VAL A 113 1.35 -9.18 -32.62
CA VAL A 113 1.54 -9.48 -31.19
C VAL A 113 0.48 -10.51 -30.73
N PRO A 114 0.86 -11.68 -30.19
CA PRO A 114 -0.09 -12.74 -29.85
C PRO A 114 -0.81 -12.46 -28.52
N LEU A 115 -1.76 -11.52 -28.53
CA LEU A 115 -2.62 -11.22 -27.38
C LEU A 115 -3.76 -12.25 -27.29
N GLU A 116 -3.98 -12.82 -26.11
CA GLU A 116 -4.90 -13.97 -25.95
C GLU A 116 -6.27 -13.59 -25.40
N MET A 117 -6.39 -12.45 -24.72
CA MET A 117 -7.65 -11.99 -24.13
C MET A 117 -7.60 -10.49 -23.82
N THR A 118 -8.76 -9.89 -23.57
CA THR A 118 -8.89 -8.55 -22.99
C THR A 118 -9.80 -8.54 -21.78
N LEU A 119 -9.44 -7.73 -20.77
CA LEU A 119 -10.26 -7.45 -19.60
C LEU A 119 -10.41 -5.94 -19.49
N ALA A 120 -11.65 -5.46 -19.50
CA ALA A 120 -11.98 -4.09 -19.14
C ALA A 120 -12.52 -4.09 -17.71
N LEU A 121 -11.81 -3.46 -16.79
CA LEU A 121 -12.24 -3.30 -15.40
C LEU A 121 -12.89 -1.93 -15.22
N HIS A 122 -14.13 -1.94 -14.76
CA HIS A 122 -14.98 -0.77 -14.58
C HIS A 122 -15.60 -0.78 -13.17
N SER A 123 -16.34 0.28 -12.88
CA SER A 123 -17.23 0.39 -11.71
C SER A 123 -18.58 0.92 -12.19
N ASP A 124 -19.67 0.38 -11.65
CA ASP A 124 -21.05 0.73 -12.01
C ASP A 124 -21.55 1.95 -11.23
N ALA A 125 -22.69 2.50 -11.64
CA ALA A 125 -23.35 3.65 -11.02
C ALA A 125 -24.72 3.28 -10.41
N GLY A 126 -24.82 2.12 -9.76
CA GLY A 126 -26.00 1.68 -9.04
C GLY A 126 -26.12 2.28 -7.63
N PHE A 127 -27.34 2.40 -7.11
CA PHE A 127 -27.55 2.83 -5.72
C PHE A 127 -28.61 1.95 -5.06
N ASP A 128 -28.32 1.49 -3.85
CA ASP A 128 -29.26 0.77 -3.02
C ASP A 128 -29.78 1.66 -1.88
N LYS A 129 -31.09 1.66 -1.66
CA LYS A 129 -31.72 2.54 -0.67
C LYS A 129 -31.52 2.08 0.77
N GLU A 130 -31.30 0.77 0.95
CA GLU A 130 -31.08 0.14 2.25
C GLU A 130 -29.59 0.03 2.56
N ASP A 131 -28.71 0.55 1.68
CA ASP A 131 -27.26 0.52 1.84
C ASP A 131 -26.71 -0.92 1.84
N ASP A 132 -27.35 -1.80 1.06
CA ASP A 132 -26.88 -3.17 0.80
C ASP A 132 -25.78 -3.19 -0.26
N ILE A 133 -24.94 -4.25 -0.22
CA ILE A 133 -23.89 -4.47 -1.21
C ILE A 133 -24.51 -4.81 -2.58
N ILE A 134 -24.20 -3.98 -3.58
CA ILE A 134 -24.60 -4.20 -4.97
C ILE A 134 -23.73 -5.29 -5.60
N GLY A 135 -22.41 -5.20 -5.42
CA GLY A 135 -21.45 -6.20 -5.88
C GLY A 135 -21.17 -6.18 -7.39
N SER A 136 -20.65 -7.29 -7.92
CA SER A 136 -20.03 -7.34 -9.25
C SER A 136 -20.93 -7.90 -10.34
N LEU A 137 -20.87 -7.33 -11.55
CA LEU A 137 -21.47 -7.87 -12.78
C LEU A 137 -20.42 -7.98 -13.89
N ALA A 138 -20.66 -8.82 -14.88
CA ALA A 138 -19.80 -8.91 -16.06
C ALA A 138 -20.60 -8.84 -17.36
N ILE A 139 -19.98 -8.32 -18.41
CA ILE A 139 -20.58 -8.17 -19.73
C ILE A 139 -19.68 -8.86 -20.75
N CYS A 140 -20.30 -9.62 -21.63
CA CYS A 140 -19.69 -10.20 -22.82
C CYS A 140 -20.57 -9.91 -24.06
N THR A 141 -20.05 -10.19 -25.26
CA THR A 141 -20.85 -10.18 -26.49
C THR A 141 -20.64 -11.48 -27.23
N THR A 142 -21.66 -12.35 -27.28
CA THR A 142 -21.55 -13.63 -27.99
C THR A 142 -22.16 -13.59 -29.39
N ASN A 143 -23.28 -12.88 -29.56
CA ASN A 143 -23.99 -12.76 -30.84
C ASN A 143 -23.39 -11.65 -31.74
N PHE A 144 -22.19 -11.90 -32.26
CA PHE A 144 -21.51 -11.05 -33.25
C PHE A 144 -20.57 -11.89 -34.12
N ASN A 145 -20.42 -11.53 -35.41
CA ASN A 145 -19.48 -12.16 -36.34
C ASN A 145 -19.60 -13.69 -36.40
N ASP A 146 -20.81 -14.19 -36.70
CA ASP A 146 -21.14 -15.62 -36.70
C ASP A 146 -20.73 -16.36 -35.42
N GLU A 147 -20.85 -15.66 -34.28
CA GLU A 147 -20.52 -16.13 -32.94
C GLU A 147 -19.03 -16.54 -32.78
N LYS A 148 -18.16 -15.97 -33.62
CA LYS A 148 -16.73 -16.29 -33.66
C LYS A 148 -15.84 -15.07 -33.48
N LEU A 149 -14.70 -15.33 -32.85
CA LEU A 149 -13.53 -14.47 -32.77
C LEU A 149 -12.67 -14.67 -34.03
N ASN A 150 -11.66 -13.83 -34.22
CA ASN A 150 -10.92 -13.79 -35.49
C ASN A 150 -10.08 -15.05 -35.75
N ALA A 151 -9.67 -15.75 -34.69
CA ALA A 151 -9.02 -17.07 -34.80
C ALA A 151 -10.00 -18.24 -35.06
N GLY A 152 -11.31 -17.97 -35.18
CA GLY A 152 -12.35 -18.98 -35.31
C GLY A 152 -12.87 -19.56 -33.99
N THR A 153 -12.26 -19.19 -32.86
CA THR A 153 -12.74 -19.53 -31.51
C THR A 153 -14.16 -19.02 -31.31
N ASN A 154 -15.02 -19.85 -30.71
CA ASN A 154 -16.39 -19.44 -30.39
C ASN A 154 -16.37 -18.33 -29.31
N ARG A 155 -17.20 -17.30 -29.47
CA ARG A 155 -17.33 -16.19 -28.51
C ARG A 155 -17.86 -16.61 -27.13
N LEU A 156 -18.35 -17.83 -26.97
CA LEU A 156 -18.60 -18.42 -25.65
C LEU A 156 -17.36 -18.40 -24.75
N ALA A 157 -16.14 -18.41 -25.30
CA ALA A 157 -14.92 -18.19 -24.52
C ALA A 157 -14.93 -16.86 -23.74
N SER A 158 -15.54 -15.80 -24.29
CA SER A 158 -15.73 -14.52 -23.58
C SER A 158 -16.72 -14.64 -22.43
N ARG A 159 -17.76 -15.46 -22.58
CA ARG A 159 -18.74 -15.75 -21.52
C ARG A 159 -18.08 -16.56 -20.40
N ASP A 160 -17.27 -17.56 -20.73
CA ASP A 160 -16.54 -18.36 -19.74
C ASP A 160 -15.53 -17.51 -18.97
N LEU A 161 -14.80 -16.63 -19.66
CA LEU A 161 -13.93 -15.63 -19.04
C LEU A 161 -14.71 -14.77 -18.03
N ALA A 162 -15.86 -14.21 -18.44
CA ALA A 162 -16.73 -13.40 -17.59
C ALA A 162 -17.23 -14.16 -16.36
N ASP A 163 -17.63 -15.43 -16.54
CA ASP A 163 -18.13 -16.29 -15.47
C ASP A 163 -17.05 -16.61 -14.43
N ILE A 164 -15.84 -16.96 -14.89
CA ILE A 164 -14.67 -17.23 -14.04
C ILE A 164 -14.35 -16.00 -13.18
N MET A 165 -14.31 -14.81 -13.81
CA MET A 165 -14.02 -13.55 -13.12
C MET A 165 -15.02 -13.27 -12.00
N LEU A 166 -16.32 -13.36 -12.29
CA LEU A 166 -17.36 -13.13 -11.29
C LEU A 166 -17.34 -14.17 -10.17
N SER A 167 -17.07 -15.43 -10.50
CA SER A 167 -17.05 -16.51 -9.52
C SER A 167 -15.87 -16.34 -8.56
N GLN A 168 -14.70 -16.02 -9.09
CA GLN A 168 -13.50 -15.81 -8.28
C GLN A 168 -13.63 -14.54 -7.41
N LEU A 169 -14.14 -13.43 -7.95
CA LEU A 169 -14.38 -12.20 -7.18
C LEU A 169 -15.35 -12.46 -6.02
N GLN A 170 -16.50 -13.09 -6.29
CA GLN A 170 -17.48 -13.41 -5.26
C GLN A 170 -16.86 -14.26 -4.15
N ASN A 171 -16.16 -15.34 -4.51
CA ASN A 171 -15.59 -16.26 -3.53
C ASN A 171 -14.51 -15.59 -2.68
N ASP A 172 -13.55 -14.90 -3.31
CA ASP A 172 -12.41 -14.32 -2.60
C ASP A 172 -12.83 -13.15 -1.71
N ILE A 173 -13.70 -12.25 -2.21
CA ILE A 173 -14.19 -11.11 -1.42
C ILE A 173 -15.05 -11.61 -0.25
N SER A 174 -16.01 -12.50 -0.51
CA SER A 174 -16.92 -12.95 0.55
C SER A 174 -16.18 -13.68 1.66
N SER A 175 -15.19 -14.50 1.30
CA SER A 175 -14.40 -15.27 2.27
C SER A 175 -13.45 -14.37 3.07
N THR A 176 -12.82 -13.39 2.41
CA THR A 176 -11.83 -12.51 3.05
C THR A 176 -12.48 -11.53 4.01
N PHE A 177 -13.62 -10.94 3.63
CA PHE A 177 -14.30 -9.90 4.43
C PHE A 177 -15.45 -10.45 5.28
N ASN A 178 -15.67 -11.77 5.24
CA ASN A 178 -16.76 -12.45 5.96
C ASN A 178 -18.13 -11.76 5.75
N LEU A 179 -18.43 -11.42 4.50
CA LEU A 179 -19.67 -10.74 4.09
C LEU A 179 -20.21 -11.33 2.79
N PRO A 180 -21.51 -11.23 2.50
CA PRO A 180 -22.06 -11.69 1.24
C PRO A 180 -21.72 -10.69 0.11
N TRP A 181 -20.72 -11.00 -0.72
CA TRP A 181 -20.48 -10.23 -1.94
C TRP A 181 -21.43 -10.67 -3.04
N SER A 182 -22.28 -9.76 -3.49
CA SER A 182 -23.30 -10.03 -4.49
C SER A 182 -22.68 -10.32 -5.86
N ARG A 183 -22.91 -11.53 -6.38
CA ARG A 183 -22.72 -11.81 -7.81
C ARG A 183 -23.99 -11.40 -8.55
N ARG A 184 -23.88 -10.34 -9.34
CA ARG A 184 -24.95 -9.85 -10.20
C ARG A 184 -24.97 -10.61 -11.54
N GLN A 185 -25.57 -10.00 -12.55
CA GLN A 185 -25.79 -10.61 -13.85
C GLN A 185 -24.50 -10.78 -14.65
N LEU A 186 -24.46 -11.85 -15.44
CA LEU A 186 -23.59 -11.96 -16.60
C LEU A 186 -24.41 -11.59 -17.83
N TRP A 187 -24.17 -10.40 -18.38
CA TRP A 187 -24.91 -9.87 -19.51
C TRP A 187 -24.26 -10.24 -20.84
N ASP A 188 -25.07 -10.72 -21.77
CA ASP A 188 -24.71 -10.76 -23.18
C ASP A 188 -25.30 -9.52 -23.88
N ARG A 189 -24.46 -8.49 -24.00
CA ARG A 189 -24.85 -7.17 -24.52
C ARG A 189 -23.79 -6.67 -25.47
N ASN A 190 -24.25 -5.92 -26.46
CA ASN A 190 -23.43 -5.47 -27.57
C ASN A 190 -22.62 -4.21 -27.23
N TYR A 191 -21.64 -4.33 -26.33
CA TYR A 191 -20.79 -3.23 -25.89
C TYR A 191 -19.51 -3.21 -26.72
N SER A 192 -18.98 -2.02 -27.01
CA SER A 192 -17.84 -1.95 -27.96
C SER A 192 -16.60 -2.67 -27.45
N GLU A 193 -16.33 -2.56 -26.14
CA GLU A 193 -15.18 -3.17 -25.47
C GLU A 193 -15.24 -4.70 -25.41
N THR A 194 -16.38 -5.33 -25.75
CA THR A 194 -16.56 -6.78 -25.79
C THR A 194 -17.01 -7.32 -27.16
N ARG A 195 -17.61 -6.46 -27.99
CA ARG A 195 -17.93 -6.75 -29.39
C ARG A 195 -16.69 -6.68 -30.27
N LEU A 196 -15.94 -5.57 -30.21
CA LEU A 196 -14.88 -5.28 -31.19
C LEU A 196 -13.60 -6.10 -31.01
N PRO A 197 -13.15 -6.47 -29.79
CA PRO A 197 -11.93 -7.26 -29.67
C PRO A 197 -11.97 -8.54 -30.51
N ALA A 198 -10.86 -8.80 -31.18
CA ALA A 198 -10.64 -9.98 -32.01
C ALA A 198 -10.43 -11.28 -31.21
N VAL A 199 -10.29 -11.16 -29.89
CA VAL A 199 -9.92 -12.19 -28.91
C VAL A 199 -10.97 -12.25 -27.77
N PRO A 200 -11.00 -13.30 -26.94
CA PRO A 200 -11.92 -13.37 -25.80
C PRO A 200 -11.85 -12.11 -24.93
N SER A 201 -13.01 -11.57 -24.56
CA SER A 201 -13.10 -10.25 -23.95
C SER A 201 -14.27 -10.13 -22.98
N THR A 202 -14.05 -9.50 -21.83
CA THR A 202 -15.11 -9.18 -20.87
C THR A 202 -14.96 -7.77 -20.30
N ILE A 203 -16.08 -7.15 -19.97
CA ILE A 203 -16.14 -6.06 -18.99
C ILE A 203 -16.48 -6.68 -17.63
N VAL A 204 -15.83 -6.19 -16.58
CA VAL A 204 -16.22 -6.45 -15.19
C VAL A 204 -16.58 -5.11 -14.57
N GLU A 205 -17.84 -4.93 -14.20
CA GLU A 205 -18.21 -3.86 -13.27
C GLU A 205 -17.97 -4.40 -11.87
N LEU A 206 -16.90 -3.95 -11.23
CA LEU A 206 -16.43 -4.53 -9.98
C LEU A 206 -17.41 -4.28 -8.84
N LEU A 207 -17.80 -3.02 -8.67
CA LEU A 207 -18.62 -2.52 -7.58
C LEU A 207 -19.40 -1.31 -8.08
N SER A 208 -20.32 -0.80 -7.27
CA SER A 208 -20.98 0.47 -7.57
C SER A 208 -20.35 1.67 -6.86
N HIS A 209 -19.80 2.63 -7.61
CA HIS A 209 -19.18 3.83 -7.05
C HIS A 209 -20.18 4.88 -6.55
N GLN A 210 -21.48 4.72 -6.86
CA GLN A 210 -22.55 5.54 -6.26
C GLN A 210 -23.14 4.92 -4.99
N ASN A 211 -22.77 3.69 -4.66
CA ASN A 211 -23.30 2.97 -3.49
C ASN A 211 -22.32 3.07 -2.32
N PHE A 212 -22.78 3.65 -1.21
CA PHE A 212 -21.92 3.86 -0.05
C PHE A 212 -21.43 2.52 0.56
N ALA A 213 -22.30 1.51 0.63
CA ALA A 213 -21.94 0.17 1.08
C ALA A 213 -20.74 -0.43 0.34
N ASP A 214 -20.75 -0.35 -0.99
CA ASP A 214 -19.67 -0.83 -1.86
C ASP A 214 -18.41 0.02 -1.65
N MET A 215 -18.53 1.35 -1.58
CA MET A 215 -17.38 2.24 -1.46
C MET A 215 -16.67 2.16 -0.10
N ARG A 216 -17.34 1.68 0.97
CA ARG A 216 -16.65 1.34 2.24
C ARG A 216 -15.53 0.32 2.03
N LEU A 217 -15.72 -0.60 1.07
CA LEU A 217 -14.70 -1.54 0.63
C LEU A 217 -13.84 -0.96 -0.50
N GLY A 218 -14.44 -0.25 -1.46
CA GLY A 218 -13.73 0.33 -2.61
C GLY A 218 -12.56 1.23 -2.25
N HIS A 219 -12.63 1.94 -1.11
CA HIS A 219 -11.52 2.74 -0.59
C HIS A 219 -10.52 1.97 0.28
N ASP A 220 -10.81 0.74 0.71
CA ASP A 220 -9.90 -0.07 1.54
C ASP A 220 -8.76 -0.69 0.70
N PRO A 221 -7.48 -0.40 1.02
CA PRO A 221 -6.35 -1.03 0.34
C PRO A 221 -6.36 -2.56 0.40
N ASN A 222 -6.86 -3.17 1.48
CA ASN A 222 -6.95 -4.63 1.61
C ASN A 222 -7.97 -5.22 0.62
N PHE A 223 -9.06 -4.49 0.35
CA PHE A 223 -10.03 -4.87 -0.67
C PHE A 223 -9.41 -4.77 -2.06
N LYS A 224 -8.68 -3.69 -2.35
CA LYS A 224 -7.95 -3.52 -3.62
C LYS A 224 -6.95 -4.67 -3.85
N PHE A 225 -6.22 -5.09 -2.82
CA PHE A 225 -5.32 -6.26 -2.90
C PHE A 225 -6.10 -7.56 -3.20
N THR A 226 -7.18 -7.81 -2.47
CA THR A 226 -8.03 -9.00 -2.65
C THR A 226 -8.61 -9.07 -4.06
N VAL A 227 -9.15 -7.95 -4.57
CA VAL A 227 -9.66 -7.84 -5.94
C VAL A 227 -8.56 -8.08 -6.98
N GLY A 228 -7.42 -7.41 -6.82
CA GLY A 228 -6.28 -7.58 -7.74
C GLY A 228 -5.83 -9.03 -7.82
N ARG A 229 -5.74 -9.71 -6.68
CA ARG A 229 -5.39 -11.13 -6.60
C ARG A 229 -6.48 -12.03 -7.21
N ALA A 230 -7.76 -11.76 -6.98
CA ALA A 230 -8.87 -12.52 -7.55
C ALA A 230 -8.92 -12.40 -9.09
N LEU A 231 -8.70 -11.20 -9.64
CA LEU A 231 -8.62 -11.00 -11.08
C LEU A 231 -7.40 -11.71 -11.68
N TYR A 232 -6.24 -11.65 -11.03
CA TYR A 232 -5.05 -12.41 -11.44
C TYR A 232 -5.33 -13.92 -11.49
N LYS A 233 -5.90 -14.51 -10.41
CA LYS A 233 -6.29 -15.93 -10.37
C LYS A 233 -7.23 -16.30 -11.53
N SER A 234 -8.16 -15.40 -11.85
CA SER A 234 -9.14 -15.60 -12.93
C SER A 234 -8.48 -15.62 -14.32
N VAL A 235 -7.58 -14.66 -14.59
CA VAL A 235 -6.79 -14.64 -15.84
C VAL A 235 -5.98 -15.94 -15.97
N LEU A 236 -5.29 -16.33 -14.91
CA LEU A 236 -4.46 -17.52 -14.90
C LEU A 236 -5.28 -18.79 -15.15
N ARG A 237 -6.42 -18.94 -14.47
CA ARG A 237 -7.34 -20.08 -14.63
C ARG A 237 -7.92 -20.14 -16.05
N PHE A 238 -8.35 -19.01 -16.60
CA PHE A 238 -8.88 -18.95 -17.96
C PHE A 238 -7.83 -19.38 -18.99
N LEU A 239 -6.67 -18.73 -19.01
CA LEU A 239 -5.62 -19.00 -19.99
C LEU A 239 -5.12 -20.45 -19.88
N SER A 240 -4.87 -20.93 -18.67
CA SER A 240 -4.36 -22.30 -18.46
C SER A 240 -5.37 -23.36 -18.91
N THR A 241 -6.67 -23.10 -18.73
CA THR A 241 -7.75 -23.95 -19.26
C THR A 241 -7.75 -23.96 -20.78
N GLN A 242 -7.60 -22.80 -21.44
CA GLN A 242 -7.53 -22.73 -22.91
C GLN A 242 -6.35 -23.52 -23.48
N HIS A 243 -5.24 -23.62 -22.73
CA HIS A 243 -4.04 -24.36 -23.12
C HIS A 243 -3.97 -25.80 -22.61
N ASN A 244 -4.98 -26.26 -21.85
CA ASN A 244 -4.94 -27.53 -21.13
C ASN A 244 -3.64 -27.72 -20.32
N LYS A 245 -3.29 -26.70 -19.54
CA LYS A 245 -2.11 -26.68 -18.67
C LYS A 245 -2.52 -26.49 -17.21
N ASP A 246 -1.72 -27.07 -16.33
CA ASP A 246 -1.77 -26.77 -14.91
C ASP A 246 -1.23 -25.36 -14.64
N PHE A 247 -1.65 -24.77 -13.53
CA PHE A 247 -1.17 -23.46 -13.08
C PHE A 247 -0.85 -23.45 -11.59
N ILE A 248 -0.02 -22.50 -11.19
CA ILE A 248 0.37 -22.24 -9.81
C ILE A 248 0.21 -20.74 -9.58
N VAL A 249 -0.46 -20.37 -8.49
CA VAL A 249 -0.64 -18.97 -8.10
C VAL A 249 0.58 -18.51 -7.28
N GLN A 250 1.01 -17.26 -7.45
CA GLN A 250 2.12 -16.70 -6.65
C GLN A 250 1.80 -16.69 -5.14
N PRO A 251 2.81 -16.81 -4.24
CA PRO A 251 2.58 -16.83 -2.80
C PRO A 251 2.05 -15.51 -2.22
N LEU A 252 1.64 -15.57 -0.94
CA LEU A 252 1.42 -14.36 -0.12
C LEU A 252 2.76 -13.86 0.46
N PRO A 253 2.84 -12.57 0.86
CA PRO A 253 4.01 -12.02 1.55
C PRO A 253 4.37 -12.82 2.79
N VAL A 254 5.65 -12.82 3.15
CA VAL A 254 6.12 -13.38 4.42
C VAL A 254 5.69 -12.48 5.58
N ASP A 255 5.58 -13.06 6.77
CA ASP A 255 5.27 -12.36 8.02
C ASP A 255 6.36 -12.61 9.08
N HIS A 256 6.22 -12.01 10.27
CA HIS A 256 7.16 -12.16 11.38
C HIS A 256 8.63 -11.89 10.98
N PHE A 257 8.84 -10.89 10.12
CA PHE A 257 10.18 -10.58 9.67
C PHE A 257 10.98 -9.98 10.82
N SER A 258 12.20 -10.46 11.04
CA SER A 258 13.07 -9.95 12.11
C SER A 258 14.54 -10.04 11.77
N ILE A 259 15.30 -9.12 12.35
CA ILE A 259 16.76 -9.09 12.26
C ILE A 259 17.35 -9.21 13.66
N ARG A 260 18.36 -10.07 13.81
CA ARG A 260 19.20 -10.14 15.01
C ARG A 260 20.67 -10.08 14.65
N PHE A 261 21.52 -9.63 15.57
CA PHE A 261 22.97 -9.74 15.37
C PHE A 261 23.40 -11.21 15.33
N GLY A 262 24.15 -11.57 14.29
CA GLY A 262 24.61 -12.94 14.10
C GLY A 262 25.74 -13.32 15.04
N LYS A 263 25.94 -14.63 15.21
CA LYS A 263 27.02 -15.17 16.06
C LYS A 263 28.43 -14.84 15.56
N LYS A 264 28.57 -14.64 14.24
CA LYS A 264 29.85 -14.26 13.61
C LYS A 264 29.99 -12.74 13.60
N LYS A 265 31.23 -12.26 13.76
CA LYS A 265 31.53 -10.83 13.67
C LYS A 265 30.98 -10.24 12.37
N ASN A 266 30.36 -9.06 12.46
CA ASN A 266 29.86 -8.29 11.31
C ASN A 266 28.83 -9.07 10.46
N THR A 267 27.95 -9.82 11.14
CA THR A 267 26.82 -10.49 10.49
C THR A 267 25.51 -10.17 11.19
N VAL A 268 24.42 -10.25 10.43
CA VAL A 268 23.04 -10.25 10.94
C VAL A 268 22.34 -11.50 10.44
N GLU A 269 21.47 -12.05 11.28
CA GLU A 269 20.59 -13.16 10.95
C GLU A 269 19.18 -12.60 10.74
N LEU A 270 18.65 -12.85 9.55
CA LEU A 270 17.30 -12.55 9.13
C LEU A 270 16.43 -13.79 9.36
N ASN A 271 15.21 -13.62 9.87
CA ASN A 271 14.22 -14.68 10.09
C ASN A 271 12.83 -14.18 9.66
N TRP A 272 12.00 -15.05 9.09
CA TRP A 272 10.61 -14.76 8.74
C TRP A 272 9.79 -16.05 8.76
N ASN A 273 8.47 -15.92 8.65
CA ASN A 273 7.55 -17.05 8.55
C ASN A 273 6.91 -17.13 7.14
N ALA A 274 6.52 -18.34 6.78
CA ALA A 274 5.89 -18.64 5.50
C ALA A 274 4.38 -18.51 5.63
N VAL A 275 3.73 -17.71 4.78
CA VAL A 275 2.27 -17.53 4.81
C VAL A 275 1.60 -18.43 3.80
N ASN A 276 0.61 -19.22 4.26
CA ASN A 276 -0.23 -20.04 3.41
C ASN A 276 -1.48 -19.25 2.98
N ASP A 277 -1.86 -19.33 1.71
CA ASP A 277 -3.13 -18.80 1.22
C ASP A 277 -4.25 -19.84 1.45
N PRO A 278 -5.22 -19.59 2.35
CA PRO A 278 -6.31 -20.53 2.62
C PRO A 278 -7.27 -20.67 1.43
N LEU A 279 -7.30 -19.68 0.52
CA LEU A 279 -8.17 -19.68 -0.66
C LEU A 279 -7.49 -20.26 -1.90
N GLU A 280 -6.18 -20.52 -1.84
CA GLU A 280 -5.42 -21.01 -2.99
C GLU A 280 -4.27 -21.95 -2.58
N PRO A 281 -4.55 -23.27 -2.46
CA PRO A 281 -3.56 -24.25 -2.02
C PRO A 281 -2.31 -24.38 -2.90
N THR A 282 -2.36 -23.92 -4.16
CA THR A 282 -1.18 -23.91 -5.04
C THR A 282 -0.19 -22.79 -4.70
N ALA A 283 -0.62 -21.74 -3.99
CA ALA A 283 0.18 -20.56 -3.65
C ALA A 283 1.22 -20.79 -2.55
N LYS A 284 1.69 -22.03 -2.37
CA LYS A 284 2.69 -22.36 -1.35
C LYS A 284 4.05 -21.78 -1.72
N PRO A 285 4.76 -21.13 -0.78
CA PRO A 285 6.12 -20.67 -1.00
C PRO A 285 7.08 -21.87 -1.16
N ARG A 286 8.04 -21.73 -2.05
CA ARG A 286 9.09 -22.74 -2.31
C ARG A 286 10.47 -22.21 -1.93
N GLU A 287 10.73 -20.96 -2.31
CA GLU A 287 12.00 -20.25 -2.12
C GLU A 287 11.67 -18.81 -1.70
N TYR A 288 12.69 -18.04 -1.33
CA TYR A 288 12.56 -16.64 -0.96
C TYR A 288 13.64 -15.83 -1.64
N ILE A 289 13.35 -14.57 -1.96
CA ILE A 289 14.35 -13.61 -2.43
C ILE A 289 14.59 -12.59 -1.32
N VAL A 290 15.84 -12.50 -0.87
CA VAL A 290 16.28 -11.47 0.09
C VAL A 290 16.90 -10.32 -0.69
N TYR A 291 16.24 -9.17 -0.66
CA TYR A 291 16.74 -7.94 -1.24
C TYR A 291 17.52 -7.14 -0.20
N THR A 292 18.65 -6.54 -0.61
CA THR A 292 19.49 -5.72 0.28
C THR A 292 19.64 -4.31 -0.28
N ARG A 293 19.50 -3.32 0.59
CA ARG A 293 19.84 -1.91 0.33
C ARG A 293 20.91 -1.45 1.31
N VAL A 294 21.89 -0.69 0.84
CA VAL A 294 22.93 -0.09 1.69
C VAL A 294 22.80 1.44 1.67
N GLY A 295 22.69 2.05 2.85
CA GLY A 295 22.52 3.49 2.98
C GLY A 295 21.27 3.98 2.24
N ARG A 296 21.43 4.98 1.38
CA ARG A 296 20.34 5.59 0.58
C ARG A 296 20.22 5.06 -0.85
N GLY A 297 20.98 4.02 -1.20
CA GLY A 297 20.91 3.44 -2.55
C GLY A 297 19.58 2.71 -2.82
N GLY A 298 19.40 2.19 -4.03
CA GLY A 298 18.31 1.26 -4.33
C GLY A 298 18.54 -0.13 -3.69
N PHE A 299 17.50 -0.97 -3.70
CA PHE A 299 17.65 -2.40 -3.44
C PHE A 299 18.40 -3.07 -4.59
N ASP A 300 19.21 -4.08 -4.26
CA ASP A 300 19.84 -4.97 -5.25
C ASP A 300 18.82 -5.86 -5.98
N ASN A 301 19.32 -6.76 -6.84
CA ASN A 301 18.49 -7.74 -7.56
C ASN A 301 18.08 -8.95 -6.68
N GLY A 302 18.41 -8.92 -5.38
CA GLY A 302 18.12 -9.97 -4.43
C GLY A 302 18.97 -11.23 -4.55
N ILE A 303 18.90 -12.05 -3.50
CA ILE A 303 19.54 -13.37 -3.43
C ILE A 303 18.47 -14.41 -3.11
N THR A 304 18.34 -15.42 -3.96
CA THR A 304 17.44 -16.55 -3.72
C THR A 304 17.97 -17.46 -2.60
N VAL A 305 17.09 -17.80 -1.66
CA VAL A 305 17.37 -18.69 -0.52
C VAL A 305 16.24 -19.72 -0.35
N ASN A 306 16.58 -20.90 0.15
CA ASN A 306 15.66 -22.04 0.26
C ASN A 306 15.18 -22.28 1.70
N ALA A 307 15.42 -21.34 2.60
CA ALA A 307 15.07 -21.43 4.00
C ALA A 307 14.44 -20.11 4.45
N THR A 308 13.68 -20.15 5.54
CA THR A 308 13.07 -18.97 6.17
C THR A 308 14.05 -18.15 7.02
N THR A 309 15.35 -18.34 6.78
CA THR A 309 16.43 -17.66 7.49
C THR A 309 17.55 -17.35 6.53
N TYR A 310 18.24 -16.23 6.74
CA TYR A 310 19.42 -15.86 5.97
C TYR A 310 20.44 -15.12 6.84
N THR A 311 21.74 -15.37 6.64
CA THR A 311 22.80 -14.63 7.34
C THR A 311 23.49 -13.68 6.36
N ALA A 312 23.26 -12.38 6.54
CA ALA A 312 23.90 -11.34 5.76
C ALA A 312 25.20 -10.87 6.43
N LYS A 313 26.20 -10.51 5.63
CA LYS A 313 27.38 -9.77 6.10
C LYS A 313 27.07 -8.28 6.04
N ILE A 314 27.49 -7.55 7.07
CA ILE A 314 27.32 -6.09 7.15
C ILE A 314 28.63 -5.41 7.52
N GLU A 315 28.78 -4.16 7.14
CA GLU A 315 29.95 -3.35 7.50
C GLU A 315 29.64 -2.36 8.62
N PRO A 316 30.48 -2.28 9.67
CA PRO A 316 30.30 -1.27 10.71
C PRO A 316 30.34 0.16 10.18
N GLY A 317 29.37 0.97 10.57
CA GLY A 317 29.25 2.35 10.11
C GLY A 317 28.25 2.55 8.95
N LEU A 318 27.71 1.49 8.36
CA LEU A 318 26.70 1.56 7.30
C LEU A 318 25.37 0.96 7.77
N VAL A 319 24.26 1.57 7.35
CA VAL A 319 22.92 1.03 7.55
C VAL A 319 22.61 0.09 6.38
N TYR A 320 22.13 -1.10 6.70
CA TYR A 320 21.63 -2.08 5.75
C TYR A 320 20.13 -2.22 5.95
N SER A 321 19.36 -2.23 4.87
CA SER A 321 17.93 -2.52 4.89
C SER A 321 17.64 -3.77 4.06
N PHE A 322 16.67 -4.55 4.48
CA PHE A 322 16.29 -5.81 3.87
C PHE A 322 14.78 -5.87 3.68
N LYS A 323 14.35 -6.54 2.62
CA LYS A 323 12.98 -7.03 2.45
C LYS A 323 13.02 -8.42 1.84
N VAL A 324 12.00 -9.21 2.11
CA VAL A 324 11.93 -10.60 1.68
C VAL A 324 10.65 -10.82 0.88
N ALA A 325 10.75 -11.49 -0.26
CA ALA A 325 9.60 -11.93 -1.03
C ALA A 325 9.58 -13.46 -1.13
N ALA A 326 8.41 -14.05 -1.00
CA ALA A 326 8.20 -15.47 -1.21
C ALA A 326 8.05 -15.78 -2.71
N VAL A 327 8.61 -16.90 -3.15
CA VAL A 327 8.62 -17.31 -4.56
C VAL A 327 8.15 -18.75 -4.70
N ASN A 328 7.35 -18.99 -5.74
CA ASN A 328 7.11 -20.31 -6.28
C ASN A 328 7.08 -20.26 -7.81
N HIS A 329 6.72 -21.35 -8.47
CA HIS A 329 6.64 -21.41 -9.93
C HIS A 329 5.57 -20.48 -10.54
N GLY A 330 4.63 -19.98 -9.73
CA GLY A 330 3.60 -19.02 -10.12
C GLY A 330 4.04 -17.56 -10.08
N GLY A 331 5.16 -17.25 -9.43
CA GLY A 331 5.73 -15.91 -9.36
C GLY A 331 6.24 -15.53 -7.97
N GLU A 332 6.43 -14.23 -7.78
CA GLU A 332 6.92 -13.58 -6.56
C GLU A 332 5.77 -12.89 -5.83
N SER A 333 5.76 -12.98 -4.50
CA SER A 333 4.78 -12.28 -3.65
C SER A 333 5.04 -10.77 -3.61
N PHE A 334 4.14 -10.00 -2.98
CA PHE A 334 4.54 -8.68 -2.48
C PHE A 334 5.64 -8.87 -1.42
N PRO A 335 6.54 -7.89 -1.24
CA PRO A 335 7.60 -8.00 -0.25
C PRO A 335 7.03 -7.90 1.18
N SER A 336 7.82 -8.35 2.15
CA SER A 336 7.68 -7.96 3.55
C SER A 336 7.80 -6.45 3.72
N GLU A 337 7.51 -5.96 4.93
CA GLU A 337 8.05 -4.68 5.38
C GLU A 337 9.58 -4.60 5.27
N ILE A 338 10.13 -3.39 5.32
CA ILE A 338 11.56 -3.15 5.20
C ILE A 338 12.17 -2.98 6.59
N LEU A 339 13.02 -3.92 6.96
CA LEU A 339 13.75 -3.90 8.23
C LEU A 339 15.19 -3.45 8.02
N SER A 340 15.75 -2.78 9.00
CA SER A 340 17.09 -2.19 8.94
C SER A 340 17.98 -2.61 10.10
N ALA A 341 19.29 -2.67 9.83
CA ALA A 341 20.31 -2.96 10.82
C ALA A 341 21.56 -2.10 10.63
N TYR A 342 22.26 -1.86 11.73
CA TYR A 342 23.47 -1.06 11.79
C TYR A 342 24.36 -1.53 12.93
N LYS A 343 25.65 -1.71 12.62
CA LYS A 343 26.68 -1.95 13.63
C LYS A 343 27.48 -0.68 13.86
N ALA A 344 27.42 -0.12 15.06
CA ALA A 344 28.27 1.00 15.44
C ALA A 344 29.75 0.61 15.43
N ARG A 345 30.62 1.54 15.03
CA ARG A 345 32.09 1.34 15.10
C ARG A 345 32.59 1.22 16.53
N LYS A 346 31.92 1.90 17.47
CA LYS A 346 32.19 1.87 18.92
C LYS A 346 30.87 1.72 19.66
N GLU A 347 30.34 0.50 19.67
CA GLU A 347 29.08 0.15 20.34
C GLU A 347 29.16 0.39 21.85
N ARG A 348 28.21 1.18 22.36
CA ARG A 348 27.97 1.42 23.80
C ARG A 348 26.64 0.85 24.29
N GLY A 349 25.73 0.55 23.36
CA GLY A 349 24.44 -0.06 23.63
C GLY A 349 23.76 -0.48 22.33
N ARG A 350 22.63 -1.17 22.47
CA ARG A 350 21.83 -1.70 21.37
C ARG A 350 20.39 -1.24 21.47
N VAL A 351 19.85 -0.83 20.34
CA VAL A 351 18.42 -0.49 20.16
C VAL A 351 17.76 -1.61 19.35
N LEU A 352 16.60 -2.07 19.79
CA LEU A 352 15.67 -2.80 18.93
C LEU A 352 14.64 -1.81 18.41
N ILE A 353 14.56 -1.67 17.09
CA ILE A 353 13.48 -0.90 16.45
C ILE A 353 12.36 -1.86 16.10
N ILE A 354 11.17 -1.67 16.66
CA ILE A 354 9.99 -2.46 16.34
C ILE A 354 9.16 -1.62 15.38
N ASN A 355 8.93 -2.13 14.18
CA ASN A 355 7.96 -1.52 13.27
C ASN A 355 6.57 -2.07 13.61
N GLY A 356 5.79 -1.28 14.33
CA GLY A 356 4.37 -1.58 14.58
C GLY A 356 3.46 -0.63 13.80
N PHE A 357 3.94 -0.05 12.69
CA PHE A 357 3.10 0.74 11.79
C PHE A 357 2.94 0.00 10.46
N ASP A 358 1.97 -0.89 10.45
CA ASP A 358 1.57 -1.67 9.29
C ASP A 358 0.14 -1.31 8.82
N ARG A 359 -0.56 -0.44 9.57
CA ARG A 359 -1.92 0.00 9.25
C ARG A 359 -2.10 0.48 7.82
N LEU A 360 -3.05 -0.19 7.15
CA LEU A 360 -3.71 0.25 5.92
C LEU A 360 -5.20 0.44 6.19
N SER A 361 -5.78 1.54 5.75
CA SER A 361 -7.22 1.76 5.93
C SER A 361 -7.85 2.67 4.89
N ALA A 362 -9.15 2.49 4.69
CA ALA A 362 -10.00 3.50 4.08
C ALA A 362 -10.08 4.77 4.96
N PRO A 363 -10.59 5.88 4.43
CA PRO A 363 -10.91 7.07 5.23
C PRO A 363 -11.92 6.79 6.34
N ALA A 364 -11.97 7.66 7.35
CA ALA A 364 -12.96 7.60 8.42
C ALA A 364 -14.38 7.61 7.85
N ILE A 365 -15.26 6.80 8.45
CA ILE A 365 -16.62 6.61 7.98
C ILE A 365 -17.58 7.43 8.85
N VAL A 366 -18.43 8.23 8.19
CA VAL A 366 -19.66 8.76 8.78
C VAL A 366 -20.80 7.86 8.34
N ASN A 367 -21.50 7.25 9.29
CA ASN A 367 -22.64 6.39 9.01
C ASN A 367 -23.66 6.49 10.16
N ASN A 368 -24.72 7.27 9.95
CA ASN A 368 -25.86 7.37 10.85
C ASN A 368 -27.17 7.52 10.04
N GLU A 369 -28.31 7.67 10.71
CA GLU A 369 -29.62 7.72 10.04
C GLU A 369 -29.74 8.83 8.97
N GLN A 370 -29.04 9.96 9.13
CA GLN A 370 -29.13 11.10 8.20
C GLN A 370 -27.93 11.20 7.26
N GLN A 371 -26.76 10.68 7.67
CA GLN A 371 -25.49 10.91 6.99
C GLN A 371 -24.77 9.62 6.61
N ALA A 372 -24.18 9.61 5.42
CA ALA A 372 -23.23 8.59 4.98
C ALA A 372 -22.07 9.24 4.24
N GLY A 373 -20.86 8.71 4.41
CA GLY A 373 -19.71 9.22 3.68
C GLY A 373 -18.37 8.96 4.34
N PHE A 374 -17.37 9.63 3.77
CA PHE A 374 -15.98 9.56 4.18
C PHE A 374 -15.51 10.91 4.71
N ASP A 375 -15.10 10.95 5.97
CA ASP A 375 -14.57 12.15 6.62
C ASP A 375 -13.04 12.15 6.58
N MET A 376 -12.52 12.73 5.50
CA MET A 376 -11.08 12.90 5.29
C MET A 376 -10.42 13.83 6.31
N GLU A 377 -11.19 14.70 6.99
CA GLU A 377 -10.68 15.62 8.00
C GLU A 377 -10.50 14.92 9.35
N GLU A 378 -11.29 13.88 9.63
CA GLU A 378 -11.08 12.98 10.77
C GLU A 378 -9.90 12.04 10.56
N ASP A 379 -9.93 11.27 9.47
CA ASP A 379 -8.83 10.39 9.06
C ASP A 379 -8.92 10.16 7.54
N PRO A 380 -7.91 10.59 6.75
CA PRO A 380 -7.90 10.38 5.31
C PRO A 380 -7.64 8.91 4.91
N GLY A 381 -7.39 8.03 5.88
CA GLY A 381 -6.98 6.66 5.65
C GLY A 381 -5.48 6.55 5.38
N VAL A 382 -5.03 5.31 5.17
CA VAL A 382 -3.63 4.99 4.93
C VAL A 382 -3.54 4.02 3.76
N ALA A 383 -3.02 4.49 2.63
CA ALA A 383 -2.85 3.68 1.43
C ALA A 383 -1.59 2.82 1.49
N TYR A 384 -1.57 1.72 0.72
CA TYR A 384 -0.35 0.95 0.46
C TYR A 384 0.54 1.74 -0.49
N LEU A 385 1.67 2.27 0.01
CA LEU A 385 2.63 3.15 -0.67
C LEU A 385 2.06 4.51 -1.10
N SER A 386 0.97 4.53 -1.86
CA SER A 386 0.31 5.77 -2.32
C SER A 386 -1.11 5.52 -2.83
N ASP A 387 -1.93 6.58 -2.86
CA ASP A 387 -3.26 6.59 -3.49
C ASP A 387 -3.34 7.63 -4.63
N ILE A 388 -4.08 7.29 -5.68
CA ILE A 388 -4.38 8.14 -6.84
C ILE A 388 -5.89 8.24 -7.11
N SER A 389 -6.73 7.70 -6.21
CA SER A 389 -8.17 7.52 -6.41
C SER A 389 -9.06 8.57 -5.73
N ILE A 390 -8.46 9.61 -5.12
CA ILE A 390 -9.18 10.62 -4.34
C ILE A 390 -9.16 11.97 -5.06
N CYS A 391 -10.33 12.59 -5.25
CA CYS A 391 -10.45 13.93 -5.84
C CYS A 391 -10.33 15.06 -4.81
N GLY A 392 -10.79 14.85 -3.57
CA GLY A 392 -10.84 15.89 -2.54
C GLY A 392 -11.74 15.48 -1.36
N VAL A 393 -11.98 16.40 -0.44
CA VAL A 393 -12.83 16.15 0.73
C VAL A 393 -14.31 15.98 0.33
N GLN A 394 -15.00 15.01 0.92
CA GLN A 394 -16.44 14.85 0.71
C GLN A 394 -17.19 16.03 1.35
N THR A 395 -18.18 16.57 0.64
CA THR A 395 -19.04 17.66 1.11
C THR A 395 -20.51 17.28 1.15
N GLY A 396 -20.93 16.28 0.38
CA GLY A 396 -22.30 15.78 0.36
C GLY A 396 -22.46 14.51 1.20
N PHE A 397 -23.04 14.64 2.39
CA PHE A 397 -23.26 13.51 3.33
C PHE A 397 -24.72 13.06 3.44
N ASP A 398 -25.69 13.82 2.90
CA ASP A 398 -27.12 13.54 3.07
C ASP A 398 -27.53 12.22 2.40
N ARG A 399 -27.91 11.21 3.21
CA ARG A 399 -28.34 9.88 2.75
C ARG A 399 -29.52 9.94 1.77
N THR A 400 -30.41 10.92 1.91
CA THR A 400 -31.58 11.07 1.03
C THR A 400 -31.21 11.54 -0.39
N LYS A 401 -29.94 11.88 -0.59
CA LYS A 401 -29.37 12.27 -1.88
C LYS A 401 -28.56 11.16 -2.53
N GLY A 402 -28.61 9.93 -2.03
CA GLY A 402 -28.05 8.75 -2.71
C GLY A 402 -28.66 8.51 -4.10
N GLY A 403 -27.86 7.99 -5.02
CA GLY A 403 -28.25 7.71 -6.41
C GLY A 403 -28.54 8.96 -7.26
N LYS A 404 -28.05 10.13 -6.85
CA LYS A 404 -28.16 11.40 -7.58
C LYS A 404 -26.76 11.92 -7.91
N GLU A 405 -26.67 12.75 -8.94
CA GLU A 405 -25.40 13.30 -9.44
C GLU A 405 -25.30 14.81 -9.21
N GLY A 406 -24.07 15.29 -9.05
CA GLY A 406 -23.75 16.71 -8.94
C GLY A 406 -23.74 17.24 -7.50
N LYS A 407 -23.50 18.55 -7.38
CA LYS A 407 -23.22 19.22 -6.10
C LYS A 407 -24.34 19.02 -5.09
N GLY A 408 -23.96 18.58 -3.88
CA GLY A 408 -24.90 18.33 -2.77
C GLY A 408 -25.52 16.93 -2.78
N CYS A 409 -25.16 16.07 -3.74
CA CYS A 409 -25.51 14.66 -3.72
C CYS A 409 -24.58 13.86 -2.80
N LEU A 410 -25.03 12.68 -2.38
CA LEU A 410 -24.25 11.80 -1.52
C LEU A 410 -22.93 11.44 -2.21
N GLY A 411 -21.81 11.57 -1.49
CA GLY A 411 -20.47 11.29 -2.02
C GLY A 411 -19.85 12.43 -2.84
N TYR A 412 -20.56 13.54 -3.07
CA TYR A 412 -19.98 14.68 -3.80
C TYR A 412 -18.78 15.26 -3.04
N SER A 413 -17.64 15.39 -3.71
CA SER A 413 -16.38 15.90 -3.14
C SER A 413 -15.89 17.17 -3.84
N THR A 414 -14.88 17.80 -3.24
CA THR A 414 -14.05 18.81 -3.91
C THR A 414 -13.01 18.15 -4.83
N GLY A 415 -12.16 18.96 -5.50
CA GLY A 415 -11.27 18.49 -6.58
C GLY A 415 -9.79 18.84 -6.40
N GLU A 416 -9.39 19.37 -5.23
CA GLU A 416 -8.02 19.84 -4.99
C GLU A 416 -6.94 18.73 -4.94
N LEU A 417 -7.34 17.47 -4.83
CA LEU A 417 -6.45 16.30 -4.83
C LEU A 417 -6.42 15.57 -6.18
N GLU A 418 -7.19 16.02 -7.18
CA GLU A 418 -7.19 15.43 -8.52
C GLU A 418 -5.79 15.47 -9.13
N GLY A 419 -5.30 14.28 -9.55
CA GLY A 419 -3.98 14.15 -10.16
C GLY A 419 -2.80 14.14 -9.19
N ILE A 420 -3.05 14.20 -7.87
CA ILE A 420 -2.01 14.08 -6.85
C ILE A 420 -1.82 12.61 -6.48
N GLN A 421 -0.57 12.15 -6.43
CA GLN A 421 -0.21 10.84 -5.87
C GLN A 421 -0.03 10.98 -4.37
N ILE A 422 -1.10 10.79 -3.59
CA ILE A 422 -1.09 10.95 -2.14
C ILE A 422 -0.23 9.85 -1.50
N ALA A 423 0.76 10.23 -0.69
CA ALA A 423 1.66 9.29 -0.03
C ALA A 423 0.95 8.48 1.07
N GLY A 424 1.23 7.17 1.11
CA GLY A 424 0.71 6.22 2.08
C GLY A 424 1.79 5.62 2.98
N ASN A 425 1.54 4.42 3.49
CA ASN A 425 2.51 3.65 4.28
C ASN A 425 3.59 3.05 3.38
N THR A 426 4.85 3.41 3.65
CA THR A 426 6.03 2.92 2.91
C THR A 426 6.68 1.67 3.50
N PHE A 427 6.33 1.33 4.75
CA PHE A 427 6.89 0.22 5.52
C PHE A 427 8.41 0.26 5.69
N ASP A 428 9.03 1.44 5.55
CA ASP A 428 10.50 1.65 5.59
C ASP A 428 10.93 2.60 6.73
N TYR A 429 10.08 2.74 7.74
CA TYR A 429 10.34 3.64 8.87
C TYR A 429 11.49 3.19 9.79
N PRO A 430 11.83 1.90 9.93
CA PRO A 430 13.05 1.48 10.61
C PRO A 430 14.32 2.08 10.02
N PHE A 431 14.35 2.35 8.71
CA PHE A 431 15.47 3.07 8.10
C PHE A 431 15.54 4.52 8.58
N ILE A 432 14.41 5.22 8.67
CA ILE A 432 14.36 6.63 9.11
C ILE A 432 14.81 6.77 10.58
N HIS A 433 14.28 5.94 11.48
CA HIS A 433 14.70 5.89 12.88
C HIS A 433 16.18 5.48 13.00
N GLY A 434 16.54 4.41 12.29
CA GLY A 434 17.89 3.88 12.27
C GLY A 434 18.94 4.90 11.79
N LYS A 435 18.62 5.71 10.78
CA LYS A 435 19.48 6.81 10.32
C LYS A 435 19.72 7.86 11.41
N ALA A 436 18.71 8.18 12.21
CA ALA A 436 18.87 9.10 13.34
C ALA A 436 19.71 8.48 14.48
N ILE A 437 19.55 7.18 14.75
CA ILE A 437 20.40 6.43 15.71
C ILE A 437 21.86 6.37 15.22
N GLN A 438 22.06 6.10 13.92
CA GLN A 438 23.38 6.09 13.28
C GLN A 438 24.08 7.44 13.47
N ALA A 439 23.35 8.56 13.32
CA ALA A 439 23.91 9.91 13.49
C ALA A 439 24.40 10.17 14.92
N ALA A 440 23.76 9.59 15.95
CA ALA A 440 24.26 9.62 17.32
C ALA A 440 25.55 8.79 17.51
N GLY A 441 25.74 7.73 16.70
CA GLY A 441 27.02 7.06 16.47
C GLY A 441 27.48 6.04 17.51
N SER A 442 26.86 6.02 18.70
CA SER A 442 27.25 5.15 19.83
C SER A 442 26.41 3.88 20.00
N PHE A 443 25.25 3.79 19.36
CA PHE A 443 24.34 2.65 19.45
C PHE A 443 24.33 1.85 18.16
N SER A 444 24.32 0.53 18.29
CA SER A 444 23.95 -0.36 17.18
C SER A 444 22.45 -0.60 17.21
N PHE A 445 21.85 -0.95 16.08
CA PHE A 445 20.45 -1.35 16.05
C PHE A 445 20.19 -2.49 15.06
N VAL A 446 19.10 -3.19 15.33
CA VAL A 446 18.41 -4.09 14.40
C VAL A 446 16.92 -3.78 14.51
N SER A 447 16.12 -4.23 13.55
CA SER A 447 14.68 -4.07 13.62
C SER A 447 13.93 -5.38 13.43
N CYS A 448 12.69 -5.40 13.88
CA CYS A 448 11.74 -6.49 13.69
C CYS A 448 10.33 -5.95 13.46
N SER A 449 9.47 -6.81 12.94
CA SER A 449 8.02 -6.61 12.98
C SER A 449 7.52 -6.66 14.42
N ASP A 450 6.35 -6.09 14.67
CA ASP A 450 5.66 -6.21 15.94
C ASP A 450 5.19 -7.65 16.21
N GLU A 451 4.71 -8.40 15.21
CA GLU A 451 4.26 -9.79 15.42
C GLU A 451 5.40 -10.70 15.89
N SER A 452 6.64 -10.41 15.46
CA SER A 452 7.84 -11.10 15.95
C SER A 452 8.05 -10.93 17.47
N VAL A 453 7.63 -9.79 18.02
CA VAL A 453 7.67 -9.52 19.47
C VAL A 453 6.46 -10.12 20.16
N GLU A 454 5.27 -9.97 19.58
CA GLU A 454 4.01 -10.44 20.16
C GLU A 454 3.92 -11.97 20.27
N SER A 455 4.49 -12.68 19.30
CA SER A 455 4.67 -14.13 19.30
C SER A 455 5.77 -14.62 20.25
N GLY A 456 6.63 -13.72 20.73
CA GLY A 456 7.77 -14.03 21.59
C GLY A 456 9.01 -14.55 20.86
N GLU A 457 9.06 -14.49 19.52
CA GLU A 457 10.24 -14.86 18.73
C GLU A 457 11.43 -13.91 18.97
N VAL A 458 11.15 -12.62 19.21
CA VAL A 458 12.15 -11.59 19.50
C VAL A 458 12.10 -11.17 20.97
N PRO A 459 13.11 -11.51 21.78
CA PRO A 459 13.17 -11.13 23.19
C PRO A 459 13.69 -9.70 23.35
N LEU A 460 12.95 -8.86 24.11
CA LEU A 460 13.28 -7.45 24.32
C LEU A 460 14.47 -7.23 25.27
N ASP A 461 14.71 -8.16 26.20
CA ASP A 461 15.76 -8.07 27.23
C ASP A 461 17.20 -8.18 26.66
N ALA A 462 17.34 -8.52 25.38
CA ALA A 462 18.61 -8.49 24.67
C ALA A 462 19.08 -7.08 24.27
N TYR A 463 18.27 -6.04 24.52
CA TYR A 463 18.48 -4.68 24.07
C TYR A 463 18.41 -3.67 25.22
N ASP A 464 19.17 -2.58 25.11
CA ASP A 464 19.20 -1.51 26.13
C ASP A 464 18.04 -0.53 25.98
N VAL A 465 17.53 -0.42 24.74
CA VAL A 465 16.44 0.47 24.34
C VAL A 465 15.55 -0.26 23.34
N VAL A 466 14.23 -0.13 23.52
CA VAL A 466 13.22 -0.48 22.53
C VAL A 466 12.68 0.82 21.93
N ASP A 467 12.72 0.93 20.60
CA ASP A 467 12.15 2.02 19.80
C ASP A 467 10.94 1.46 19.04
N LEU A 468 9.73 1.79 19.50
CA LEU A 468 8.48 1.29 18.92
C LEU A 468 7.85 2.37 18.01
N ILE A 469 7.84 2.08 16.72
CA ILE A 469 7.23 2.91 15.67
C ILE A 469 5.76 2.55 15.58
N LEU A 470 4.88 3.53 15.82
CA LEU A 470 3.42 3.36 15.72
C LEU A 470 2.77 4.32 14.72
N GLY A 471 3.53 5.13 13.98
CA GLY A 471 3.01 5.92 12.85
C GLY A 471 1.56 6.42 12.99
N LEU A 472 0.70 5.95 12.09
CA LEU A 472 -0.76 6.16 12.16
C LEU A 472 -1.53 4.92 12.66
N GLU A 473 -0.84 4.00 13.33
CA GLU A 473 -1.39 2.76 13.90
C GLU A 473 -2.56 3.08 14.84
N LYS A 474 -3.67 2.36 14.68
CA LYS A 474 -4.84 2.39 15.57
C LYS A 474 -5.88 1.35 15.16
N GLU A 475 -6.71 0.98 16.12
CA GLU A 475 -7.84 0.08 15.90
C GLU A 475 -8.89 0.69 14.98
N ASN A 476 -9.20 -0.03 13.90
CA ASN A 476 -10.27 0.35 12.99
C ASN A 476 -11.63 -0.09 13.54
N THR A 477 -12.27 0.77 14.34
CA THR A 477 -13.55 0.44 15.01
C THR A 477 -14.78 0.64 14.14
N SER A 478 -14.64 1.20 12.92
CA SER A 478 -15.77 1.74 12.15
C SER A 478 -16.01 1.04 10.80
N GLY A 479 -15.17 0.08 10.41
CA GLY A 479 -15.12 -0.48 9.06
C GLY A 479 -15.45 -1.97 8.96
N ILE A 480 -15.75 -2.39 7.73
CA ILE A 480 -15.68 -3.79 7.33
C ILE A 480 -14.19 -4.13 7.20
N GLN A 481 -13.71 -5.15 7.90
CA GLN A 481 -12.29 -5.51 7.92
C GLN A 481 -12.03 -6.80 7.12
N ALA A 482 -10.87 -6.86 6.48
CA ALA A 482 -10.35 -8.11 5.94
C ALA A 482 -9.93 -9.02 7.12
N GLY A 483 -10.51 -10.22 7.20
CA GLY A 483 -10.32 -11.25 8.22
C GLY A 483 -9.28 -10.98 9.32
N GLN A 484 -8.06 -11.49 9.16
CA GLN A 484 -7.00 -11.49 10.18
C GLN A 484 -6.34 -10.11 10.39
N THR A 485 -6.77 -9.08 9.68
CA THR A 485 -6.13 -7.76 9.74
C THR A 485 -6.59 -7.02 10.99
N TYR A 486 -5.69 -6.89 11.97
CA TYR A 486 -5.97 -6.25 13.25
C TYR A 486 -4.88 -5.23 13.58
N TYR A 487 -5.25 -3.96 13.49
CA TYR A 487 -4.38 -2.82 13.78
C TYR A 487 -4.60 -2.38 15.22
N LYS A 488 -3.54 -2.26 16.03
CA LYS A 488 -3.66 -1.76 17.40
C LYS A 488 -2.35 -1.17 17.87
N THR A 489 -2.40 0.06 18.41
CA THR A 489 -1.20 0.74 18.94
C THR A 489 -0.46 -0.10 19.98
N PHE A 490 -1.19 -0.70 20.92
CA PHE A 490 -0.63 -1.64 21.88
C PHE A 490 -1.60 -2.80 22.08
N SER A 491 -1.40 -3.88 21.33
CA SER A 491 -2.14 -5.12 21.56
C SER A 491 -1.89 -5.65 22.98
N SER A 492 -2.74 -6.57 23.43
CA SER A 492 -2.53 -7.22 24.73
C SER A 492 -1.19 -7.97 24.83
N ALA A 493 -0.65 -8.49 23.72
CA ALA A 493 0.65 -9.15 23.70
C ALA A 493 1.80 -8.14 23.83
N MET A 494 1.73 -7.04 23.07
CA MET A 494 2.70 -5.95 23.15
C MET A 494 2.72 -5.30 24.55
N GLN A 495 1.53 -5.06 25.14
CA GLN A 495 1.44 -4.53 26.51
C GLN A 495 2.17 -5.43 27.52
N ARG A 496 2.02 -6.76 27.40
CA ARG A 496 2.72 -7.72 28.28
C ARG A 496 4.24 -7.70 28.07
N ALA A 497 4.68 -7.66 26.82
CA ALA A 497 6.10 -7.62 26.47
C ALA A 497 6.78 -6.36 27.01
N LEU A 498 6.20 -5.17 26.74
CA LEU A 498 6.72 -3.89 27.21
C LEU A 498 6.66 -3.73 28.73
N THR A 499 5.58 -4.23 29.37
CA THR A 499 5.49 -4.26 30.84
C THR A 499 6.63 -5.07 31.44
N SER A 500 6.84 -6.30 30.94
CA SER A 500 7.89 -7.18 31.42
C SER A 500 9.27 -6.55 31.24
N TYR A 501 9.56 -6.03 30.04
CA TYR A 501 10.82 -5.36 29.72
C TYR A 501 11.09 -4.14 30.62
N SER A 502 10.08 -3.30 30.86
CA SER A 502 10.19 -2.12 31.73
C SER A 502 10.49 -2.49 33.18
N LEU A 503 9.84 -3.54 33.70
CA LEU A 503 10.05 -4.00 35.09
C LEU A 503 11.46 -4.55 35.33
N TYR A 504 12.18 -4.96 34.27
CA TYR A 504 13.59 -5.34 34.34
C TYR A 504 14.56 -4.18 34.01
N GLY A 505 14.08 -2.94 33.95
CA GLY A 505 14.90 -1.74 33.74
C GLY A 505 15.09 -1.32 32.28
N GLY A 506 14.37 -1.95 31.34
CA GLY A 506 14.45 -1.64 29.91
C GLY A 506 13.89 -0.27 29.57
N ASN A 507 14.58 0.49 28.70
CA ASN A 507 14.14 1.82 28.28
C ASN A 507 13.29 1.76 27.01
N ILE A 508 12.23 2.56 26.96
CA ILE A 508 11.25 2.55 25.86
C ILE A 508 11.16 3.94 25.22
N PHE A 509 11.39 4.00 23.91
CA PHE A 509 10.97 5.10 23.05
C PHE A 509 9.75 4.67 22.24
N VAL A 510 8.69 5.49 22.22
CA VAL A 510 7.49 5.26 21.41
C VAL A 510 7.12 6.55 20.68
N SER A 511 6.75 6.45 19.41
CA SER A 511 6.17 7.56 18.66
C SER A 511 5.01 7.12 17.76
N GLY A 512 3.88 7.81 17.83
CA GLY A 512 2.72 7.56 16.98
C GLY A 512 1.60 8.57 17.21
N ALA A 513 0.73 8.74 16.21
CA ALA A 513 -0.29 9.78 16.21
C ALA A 513 -1.49 9.47 17.14
N TYR A 514 -1.81 8.19 17.33
CA TYR A 514 -3.06 7.77 17.99
C TYR A 514 -2.85 6.95 19.27
N ILE A 515 -1.66 7.06 19.87
CA ILE A 515 -1.23 6.24 21.02
C ILE A 515 -1.97 6.55 22.33
N GLY A 516 -2.73 7.65 22.39
CA GLY A 516 -3.59 7.99 23.53
C GLY A 516 -5.06 7.65 23.26
N SER A 517 -5.58 8.12 22.14
CA SER A 517 -6.99 7.96 21.73
C SER A 517 -7.36 6.48 21.56
N ASP A 518 -6.52 5.70 20.87
CA ASP A 518 -6.71 4.25 20.67
C ASP A 518 -6.66 3.47 22.01
N MET A 519 -5.96 4.01 23.02
CA MET A 519 -5.81 3.40 24.34
C MET A 519 -6.82 3.91 25.38
N SER A 520 -7.71 4.81 25.00
CA SER A 520 -8.64 5.45 25.94
C SER A 520 -9.92 4.64 26.22
N SER A 521 -10.21 3.61 25.43
CA SER A 521 -11.50 2.90 25.42
C SER A 521 -11.74 1.96 26.61
N SER A 522 -10.69 1.38 27.20
CA SER A 522 -10.81 0.41 28.30
C SER A 522 -9.95 0.78 29.50
N GLN A 523 -10.34 0.32 30.70
CA GLN A 523 -9.55 0.55 31.91
C GLN A 523 -8.16 -0.09 31.81
N GLY A 524 -8.05 -1.30 31.26
CA GLY A 524 -6.76 -1.99 31.11
C GLY A 524 -5.79 -1.21 30.21
N ASN A 525 -6.28 -0.69 29.07
CA ASN A 525 -5.47 0.10 28.16
C ASN A 525 -4.98 1.41 28.81
N ARG A 526 -5.85 2.12 29.52
CA ARG A 526 -5.47 3.31 30.28
C ARG A 526 -4.46 2.97 31.37
N GLU A 527 -4.70 1.90 32.13
CA GLU A 527 -3.76 1.49 33.18
C GLU A 527 -2.37 1.16 32.61
N PHE A 528 -2.28 0.56 31.43
CA PHE A 528 -1.00 0.34 30.76
C PHE A 528 -0.28 1.65 30.43
N THR A 529 -0.94 2.58 29.72
CA THR A 529 -0.31 3.86 29.35
C THR A 529 0.06 4.69 30.58
N GLU A 530 -0.78 4.69 31.60
CA GLU A 530 -0.56 5.48 32.82
C GLU A 530 0.51 4.88 33.74
N LYS A 531 0.51 3.55 33.93
CA LYS A 531 1.41 2.89 34.90
C LYS A 531 2.75 2.51 34.29
N ILE A 532 2.80 2.19 32.99
CA ILE A 532 4.01 1.75 32.30
C ILE A 532 4.63 2.90 31.50
N LEU A 533 3.86 3.50 30.57
CA LEU A 533 4.39 4.54 29.70
C LEU A 533 4.40 5.95 30.33
N LYS A 534 3.70 6.11 31.47
CA LYS A 534 3.64 7.32 32.32
C LYS A 534 2.98 8.54 31.68
N TYR A 535 1.98 8.32 30.84
CA TYR A 535 1.15 9.37 30.29
C TYR A 535 -0.35 9.04 30.36
N GLY A 536 -1.17 10.08 30.37
CA GLY A 536 -2.61 10.01 30.11
C GLY A 536 -2.96 10.66 28.76
N TYR A 537 -4.14 10.35 28.24
CA TYR A 537 -4.68 10.97 27.02
C TYR A 537 -5.52 12.20 27.38
N GLN A 538 -5.26 13.35 26.72
CA GLN A 538 -6.06 14.56 26.89
C GLN A 538 -7.17 14.65 25.85
N ALA A 539 -6.77 14.70 24.58
CA ALA A 539 -7.61 14.88 23.40
C ALA A 539 -6.75 14.72 22.14
N SER A 540 -7.35 14.42 20.99
CA SER A 540 -6.69 14.58 19.69
C SER A 540 -6.76 16.04 19.23
N LEU A 541 -5.71 16.53 18.59
CA LEU A 541 -5.69 17.88 18.03
C LEU A 541 -6.78 18.04 16.98
N GLN A 542 -7.57 19.12 17.10
CA GLN A 542 -8.63 19.43 16.16
C GLN A 542 -8.17 20.35 15.02
N GLU A 543 -7.19 21.23 15.27
CA GLU A 543 -6.62 22.07 14.22
C GLU A 543 -5.61 21.26 13.38
N ASN A 544 -5.87 21.17 12.08
CA ASN A 544 -5.06 20.42 11.11
C ASN A 544 -4.14 21.32 10.25
N ARG A 545 -4.11 22.64 10.50
CA ARG A 545 -3.35 23.59 9.65
C ARG A 545 -1.92 23.81 10.11
N SER A 546 -1.62 23.64 11.40
CA SER A 546 -0.26 23.77 11.93
C SER A 546 0.33 22.41 12.25
N GLY A 547 1.46 22.10 11.61
CA GLY A 547 2.32 20.98 11.95
C GLY A 547 3.43 21.32 12.95
N ASN A 548 3.45 22.55 13.49
CA ASN A 548 4.57 23.02 14.29
C ASN A 548 4.54 22.46 15.72
N ILE A 549 5.69 21.98 16.17
CA ILE A 549 5.90 21.42 17.51
C ILE A 549 7.17 22.03 18.09
N SER A 550 7.12 22.48 19.34
CA SER A 550 8.28 23.04 20.05
C SER A 550 8.72 22.14 21.19
N GLY A 551 10.03 21.93 21.32
CA GLY A 551 10.61 21.14 22.40
C GLY A 551 12.10 20.93 22.18
N LEU A 552 12.81 20.54 23.25
CA LEU A 552 14.26 20.32 23.21
C LEU A 552 15.08 21.49 22.61
N GLY A 553 14.59 22.72 22.79
CA GLY A 553 15.26 23.94 22.30
C GLY A 553 15.08 24.24 20.82
N LYS A 554 14.12 23.61 20.14
CA LYS A 554 13.83 23.82 18.71
C LYS A 554 12.34 23.78 18.39
N THR A 555 12.01 24.24 17.19
CA THR A 555 10.69 24.07 16.58
C THR A 555 10.84 23.17 15.36
N ILE A 556 10.04 22.10 15.30
CA ILE A 556 9.98 21.15 14.19
C ILE A 556 8.60 21.21 13.53
N SER A 557 8.47 20.59 12.36
CA SER A 557 7.23 20.52 11.57
C SER A 557 6.94 19.08 11.14
N ILE A 558 5.66 18.75 11.06
CA ILE A 558 5.11 17.49 10.55
C ILE A 558 4.01 17.76 9.51
N PRO A 559 3.83 16.87 8.51
CA PRO A 559 2.77 17.00 7.51
C PRO A 559 1.40 16.71 8.15
N ARG A 560 0.48 17.68 8.11
CA ARG A 560 -0.88 17.53 8.66
C ARG A 560 -1.96 17.28 7.60
N LEU A 561 -1.62 17.44 6.32
CA LEU A 561 -2.54 17.32 5.19
C LEU A 561 -2.01 16.32 4.14
N PRO A 562 -2.90 15.65 3.37
CA PRO A 562 -2.51 14.79 2.26
C PRO A 562 -1.56 15.50 1.28
N ASN A 563 -0.50 14.80 0.85
CA ASN A 563 0.55 15.32 -0.01
C ASN A 563 1.32 14.17 -0.69
N GLU A 564 2.24 14.48 -1.61
CA GLU A 564 2.99 13.48 -2.40
C GLU A 564 4.23 12.89 -1.71
N ARG A 565 4.64 13.43 -0.56
CA ARG A 565 5.94 13.14 0.06
C ARG A 565 5.86 12.17 1.23
N SER A 566 4.82 12.27 2.04
CA SER A 566 4.65 11.47 3.25
C SER A 566 3.18 11.41 3.66
N TYR A 567 2.79 10.36 4.39
CA TYR A 567 1.44 10.25 4.94
C TYR A 567 1.09 11.47 5.83
N ALA A 568 -0.20 11.78 5.92
CA ALA A 568 -0.69 12.93 6.67
C ALA A 568 -0.98 12.56 8.13
N VAL A 569 -0.42 13.31 9.08
CA VAL A 569 -0.69 13.18 10.51
C VAL A 569 -1.87 14.08 10.87
N THR A 570 -3.09 13.71 10.52
CA THR A 570 -4.24 14.64 10.54
C THR A 570 -4.65 15.08 11.95
N LYS A 571 -4.77 14.14 12.90
CA LYS A 571 -5.22 14.39 14.28
C LYS A 571 -4.34 13.70 15.33
N PRO A 572 -3.07 14.12 15.51
CA PRO A 572 -2.20 13.53 16.51
C PRO A 572 -2.69 13.84 17.92
N ASP A 573 -2.35 12.96 18.86
CA ASP A 573 -2.81 13.01 20.24
C ASP A 573 -2.01 14.00 21.10
N CYS A 574 -2.74 14.71 21.97
CA CYS A 574 -2.19 15.46 23.09
C CYS A 574 -2.09 14.55 24.32
N LEU A 575 -0.88 14.44 24.87
CA LEU A 575 -0.57 13.58 26.01
C LEU A 575 -0.37 14.41 27.28
N VAL A 576 -0.83 13.90 28.42
CA VAL A 576 -0.61 14.51 29.74
C VAL A 576 0.44 13.71 30.49
N PRO A 577 1.53 14.32 30.99
CA PRO A 577 2.49 13.62 31.82
C PRO A 577 1.89 13.26 33.18
N LEU A 578 2.17 12.04 33.67
CA LEU A 578 1.82 11.63 35.02
C LEU A 578 3.05 11.67 35.92
N ALA A 579 2.96 12.42 37.02
CA ALA A 579 4.10 12.65 37.91
C ALA A 579 4.77 11.33 38.34
N PRO A 580 6.12 11.23 38.30
CA PRO A 580 7.09 12.31 38.06
C PRO A 580 7.48 12.52 36.58
N ALA A 581 6.71 12.00 35.61
CA ALA A 581 6.94 12.31 34.20
C ALA A 581 6.72 13.81 33.90
N PHE A 582 7.32 14.30 32.81
CA PHE A 582 7.25 15.69 32.40
C PHE A 582 7.10 15.82 30.88
N SER A 583 6.54 16.93 30.43
CA SER A 583 6.37 17.20 29.00
C SER A 583 7.71 17.61 28.36
N VAL A 584 8.00 17.10 27.16
CA VAL A 584 9.24 17.37 26.40
C VAL A 584 8.99 18.09 25.07
N PHE A 585 7.75 18.03 24.59
CA PHE A 585 7.29 18.70 23.37
C PHE A 585 5.89 19.28 23.61
N SER A 586 5.59 20.37 22.92
CA SER A 586 4.26 20.99 22.89
C SER A 586 3.87 21.35 21.46
N TYR A 587 2.60 21.12 21.10
CA TYR A 587 2.04 21.57 19.83
C TYR A 587 1.87 23.09 19.80
N LEU A 588 2.06 23.67 18.61
CA LEU A 588 1.87 25.09 18.34
C LEU A 588 0.81 25.31 17.25
N PRO A 589 -0.07 26.32 17.39
CA PRO A 589 -0.35 27.06 18.62
C PRO A 589 -1.06 26.18 19.67
N GLY A 590 -1.20 26.67 20.91
CA GLY A 590 -2.01 26.01 21.94
C GLY A 590 -1.22 25.38 23.10
N ASN A 591 0.08 25.11 22.92
CA ASN A 591 0.99 24.64 23.96
C ASN A 591 0.49 23.39 24.71
N GLN A 592 -0.30 22.55 24.04
CA GLN A 592 -0.71 21.24 24.54
C GLN A 592 0.47 20.28 24.41
N SER A 593 0.66 19.43 25.41
CA SER A 593 1.82 18.52 25.45
C SER A 593 1.73 17.47 24.33
N ALA A 594 2.77 17.43 23.51
CA ALA A 594 2.95 16.57 22.34
C ALA A 594 3.91 15.40 22.63
N GLY A 595 4.57 15.39 23.79
CA GLY A 595 5.44 14.31 24.19
C GLY A 595 5.76 14.34 25.68
N VAL A 596 5.98 13.16 26.25
CA VAL A 596 6.19 12.92 27.67
C VAL A 596 7.46 12.11 27.87
N ALA A 597 8.29 12.51 28.84
CA ALA A 597 9.43 11.72 29.28
C ALA A 597 9.32 11.38 30.77
N PHE A 598 9.78 10.19 31.13
CA PHE A 598 9.80 9.69 32.50
C PHE A 598 11.18 9.11 32.83
N LYS A 599 11.68 9.44 34.04
CA LYS A 599 12.89 8.87 34.61
C LYS A 599 12.58 8.26 35.99
N GLY A 600 12.72 6.94 36.11
CA GLY A 600 12.61 6.18 37.34
C GLY A 600 13.50 4.94 37.29
N ASP A 601 12.98 3.79 37.71
CA ASP A 601 13.67 2.48 37.64
C ASP A 601 13.97 2.05 36.20
N TYR A 602 13.16 2.54 35.27
CA TYR A 602 13.35 2.54 33.83
C TYR A 602 12.99 3.92 33.29
N ARG A 603 13.16 4.14 31.98
CA ARG A 603 12.84 5.41 31.34
C ARG A 603 11.94 5.22 30.14
N THR A 604 11.03 6.17 29.96
CA THR A 604 10.20 6.25 28.76
C THR A 604 10.36 7.62 28.11
N PHE A 605 10.32 7.63 26.79
CA PHE A 605 10.18 8.83 25.98
C PHE A 605 9.05 8.55 25.00
N VAL A 606 7.96 9.32 25.06
CA VAL A 606 6.74 9.04 24.31
C VAL A 606 6.34 10.28 23.54
N MET A 607 6.11 10.14 22.23
CA MET A 607 5.69 11.23 21.36
C MET A 607 4.29 10.94 20.82
N GLY A 608 3.36 11.88 21.02
CA GLY A 608 1.98 11.82 20.49
C GLY A 608 1.88 12.10 18.99
N PHE A 609 3.02 12.09 18.29
CA PHE A 609 3.16 12.21 16.85
C PHE A 609 4.29 11.30 16.38
N PRO A 610 4.28 10.86 15.12
CA PRO A 610 5.30 9.94 14.60
C PRO A 610 6.64 10.62 14.39
N PHE A 611 7.73 10.02 14.88
CA PHE A 611 9.08 10.59 14.74
C PHE A 611 9.56 10.62 13.28
N GLU A 612 9.19 9.62 12.50
CA GLU A 612 9.48 9.52 11.07
C GLU A 612 8.81 10.63 10.25
N SER A 613 7.75 11.25 10.77
CA SER A 613 7.01 12.33 10.10
C SER A 613 7.64 13.71 10.25
N ILE A 614 8.62 13.86 11.16
CA ILE A 614 9.38 15.12 11.30
C ILE A 614 10.07 15.40 9.99
N GLU A 615 9.84 16.53 9.35
CA GLU A 615 10.29 16.77 7.96
C GLU A 615 11.83 16.83 7.85
N SER A 616 12.49 17.48 8.81
CA SER A 616 13.93 17.74 8.83
C SER A 616 14.75 16.56 9.36
N GLU A 617 15.67 16.05 8.54
CA GLU A 617 16.58 14.96 8.93
C GLU A 617 17.53 15.36 10.06
N ASP A 618 18.06 16.57 10.01
CA ASP A 618 18.96 17.08 11.04
C ASP A 618 18.23 17.20 12.39
N ASP A 619 16.94 17.55 12.36
CA ASP A 619 16.11 17.58 13.56
C ASP A 619 15.85 16.18 14.09
N ARG A 620 15.51 15.20 13.22
CA ARG A 620 15.40 13.78 13.61
C ARG A 620 16.69 13.31 14.27
N ALA A 621 17.85 13.53 13.65
CA ALA A 621 19.15 13.13 14.19
C ALA A 621 19.43 13.76 15.58
N SER A 622 19.20 15.06 15.72
CA SER A 622 19.41 15.79 16.97
C SER A 622 18.45 15.39 18.09
N ILE A 623 17.18 15.09 17.76
CA ILE A 623 16.18 14.63 18.72
C ILE A 623 16.52 13.21 19.18
N MET A 624 16.81 12.29 18.26
CA MET A 624 17.19 10.92 18.59
C MET A 624 18.47 10.88 19.45
N ALA A 625 19.46 11.71 19.15
CA ALA A 625 20.65 11.84 20.00
C ALA A 625 20.30 12.30 21.43
N SER A 626 19.32 13.18 21.58
CA SER A 626 18.84 13.64 22.89
C SER A 626 18.07 12.55 23.65
N ILE A 627 17.26 11.74 22.94
CA ILE A 627 16.53 10.60 23.50
C ILE A 627 17.52 9.52 23.99
N LEU A 628 18.48 9.12 23.15
CA LEU A 628 19.49 8.13 23.52
C LEU A 628 20.37 8.61 24.67
N LYS A 629 20.72 9.90 24.69
CA LYS A 629 21.41 10.51 25.83
C LYS A 629 20.56 10.42 27.09
N PHE A 630 19.28 10.79 27.01
CA PHE A 630 18.33 10.69 28.11
C PHE A 630 18.20 9.26 28.65
N PHE A 631 18.36 8.22 27.84
CA PHE A 631 18.40 6.84 28.35
C PHE A 631 19.73 6.43 28.98
N SER A 632 20.84 6.99 28.50
CA SER A 632 22.20 6.65 28.96
C SER A 632 22.72 7.45 30.16
N ASP A 633 22.18 8.64 30.42
CA ASP A 633 22.65 9.54 31.47
C ASP A 633 22.35 8.95 32.86
N LYS A 634 23.35 8.56 33.64
CA LYS A 634 23.14 7.99 34.99
C LYS A 634 22.34 8.94 35.89
#